data_AF-A0AAC9LDW5-F1
#
_entry.id   AF-A0AAC9LDW5-F1
#
_cell.length_a   1.000
_cell.length_b   1.000
_cell.length_c   1.000
_cell.angle_alpha   90.00
_cell.angle_beta   90.00
_cell.angle_gamma   90.00
#
_symmetry.space_group_name_H-M   'P 1'
#
loop_
_entity.id
_entity.type
_entity.pdbx_description
1 polymer ?
#
loop_
_entity_poly.entity_id
_entity_poly.type
_entity_poly.pdbx_seq_one_letter_code
_entity_poly.pdbx_strand_id
1 'polypeptide(L)'
;MTPVQVGVFLPSPVDGETAPAVVVDHARHAEELGLESVWTGDHLIPASPKYDSTLLLAAVAATTERVKIGIGVLILSLRPVAWAAK
;
A
#
# COMPACT_ATOMS: atom_id res chain seq x y z
N MET A 1 20.98 -20.77 -3.14
CA MET A 1 20.54 -19.48 -3.72
C MET A 1 19.27 -19.09 -3.00
N THR A 2 19.16 -17.86 -2.51
CA THR A 2 17.92 -17.39 -1.89
C THR A 2 16.84 -17.27 -2.98
N PRO A 3 15.62 -17.78 -2.77
CA PRO A 3 14.54 -17.65 -3.76
C PRO A 3 14.20 -16.18 -4.01
N VAL A 4 13.77 -15.87 -5.24
CA VAL A 4 13.31 -14.52 -5.61
C VAL A 4 12.04 -14.21 -4.81
N GLN A 5 12.04 -13.05 -4.16
CA GLN A 5 10.89 -12.53 -3.43
C GLN A 5 10.06 -11.63 -4.36
N VAL A 6 8.74 -11.86 -4.39
CA VAL A 6 7.82 -11.14 -5.27
C VAL A 6 6.80 -10.40 -4.42
N GLY A 7 6.67 -9.10 -4.66
CA GLY A 7 5.62 -8.25 -4.10
C GLY A 7 4.72 -7.66 -5.18
N VAL A 8 3.63 -7.00 -4.75
CA VAL A 8 2.63 -6.45 -5.66
C VAL A 8 2.19 -5.03 -5.24
N PHE A 9 1.89 -4.17 -6.21
CA PHE A 9 1.22 -2.90 -5.94
C PHE A 9 -0.27 -3.11 -5.76
N LEU A 10 -0.83 -2.54 -4.70
CA LEU A 10 -2.25 -2.57 -4.44
C LEU A 10 -3.02 -1.80 -5.52
N PRO A 11 -4.23 -2.25 -5.87
CA PRO A 11 -5.03 -1.58 -6.87
C PRO A 11 -5.36 -0.15 -6.42
N SER A 12 -5.35 0.76 -7.38
CA SER A 12 -5.87 2.10 -7.18
C SER A 12 -7.30 2.17 -7.68
N PRO A 13 -8.16 3.03 -7.10
CA PRO A 13 -9.49 3.23 -7.63
C PRO A 13 -9.42 3.65 -9.10
N VAL A 14 -10.04 2.84 -9.95
CA VAL A 14 -10.36 3.24 -11.32
C VAL A 14 -11.65 4.04 -11.22
N ASP A 15 -11.65 5.26 -11.75
CA ASP A 15 -12.80 6.17 -11.76
C ASP A 15 -13.40 6.55 -10.39
N GLY A 16 -12.66 6.30 -9.31
CA GLY A 16 -13.09 6.60 -7.94
C GLY A 16 -14.03 5.56 -7.31
N GLU A 17 -14.27 4.43 -7.99
CA GLU A 17 -15.31 3.47 -7.58
C GLU A 17 -14.79 2.29 -6.73
N THR A 18 -13.48 2.04 -6.69
CA THR A 18 -12.93 0.94 -5.89
C THR A 18 -12.94 1.30 -4.41
N ALA A 19 -13.95 0.86 -3.67
CA ALA A 19 -14.05 1.08 -2.22
C ALA A 19 -12.81 0.62 -1.45
N PRO A 20 -12.45 1.26 -0.31
CA PRO A 20 -11.26 0.90 0.45
C PRO A 20 -11.22 -0.57 0.88
N ALA A 21 -12.39 -1.13 1.20
CA ALA A 21 -12.54 -2.54 1.57
C ALA A 21 -12.04 -3.49 0.48
N VAL A 22 -12.28 -3.17 -0.79
CA VAL A 22 -11.80 -3.98 -1.93
C VAL A 22 -10.27 -4.00 -1.98
N VAL A 23 -9.63 -2.85 -1.73
CA VAL A 23 -8.15 -2.77 -1.73
C VAL A 23 -7.57 -3.57 -0.56
N VAL A 24 -8.22 -3.54 0.61
CA VAL A 24 -7.86 -4.35 1.77
C VAL A 24 -7.99 -5.85 1.48
N ASP A 25 -9.07 -6.26 0.80
CA ASP A 25 -9.25 -7.67 0.41
C ASP A 25 -8.18 -8.15 -0.58
N HIS A 26 -7.68 -7.27 -1.46
CA HIS A 26 -6.53 -7.60 -2.31
C HIS A 26 -5.25 -7.81 -1.51
N ALA A 27 -5.04 -7.05 -0.42
CA ALA A 27 -3.87 -7.23 0.43
C ALA A 27 -3.92 -8.57 1.19
N ARG A 28 -5.10 -8.94 1.72
CA ARG A 28 -5.33 -10.26 2.32
C ARG A 28 -5.09 -11.38 1.31
N HIS A 29 -5.62 -11.22 0.11
CA HIS A 29 -5.44 -12.21 -0.95
C HIS A 29 -3.97 -12.37 -1.35
N ALA A 30 -3.22 -11.26 -1.45
CA ALA A 30 -1.78 -11.28 -1.69
C ALA A 30 -1.02 -12.07 -0.59
N GLU A 31 -1.39 -11.88 0.67
CA GLU A 31 -0.83 -12.62 1.80
C GLU A 31 -1.15 -14.12 1.75
N GLU A 32 -2.39 -14.49 1.42
CA GLU A 32 -2.83 -15.88 1.27
C GLU A 32 -2.07 -16.61 0.16
N LEU A 33 -1.74 -15.91 -0.93
CA LEU A 33 -0.94 -16.43 -2.04
C LEU A 33 0.56 -16.54 -1.72
N GLY A 34 1.00 -16.07 -0.55
CA GLY A 34 2.40 -16.11 -0.13
C GLY A 34 3.28 -15.08 -0.83
N LEU A 35 2.71 -13.98 -1.34
CA LEU A 35 3.50 -12.84 -1.80
C LEU A 35 4.25 -12.23 -0.63
N GLU A 36 5.43 -11.69 -0.92
CA GLU A 36 6.34 -11.21 0.11
C GLU A 36 5.94 -9.84 0.66
N SER A 37 5.41 -8.98 -0.22
CA SER A 37 5.07 -7.60 0.13
C SER A 37 3.94 -7.01 -0.70
N VAL A 38 3.26 -6.02 -0.13
CA VAL A 38 2.29 -5.17 -0.80
C VAL A 38 2.70 -3.71 -0.72
N TRP A 39 2.42 -2.96 -1.79
CA TRP A 39 2.95 -1.61 -1.98
C TRP A 39 1.87 -0.62 -2.41
N THR A 40 2.02 0.64 -1.99
CA THR A 40 1.26 1.78 -2.55
C THR A 40 2.19 2.96 -2.83
N GLY A 41 1.80 3.84 -3.75
CA GLY A 41 2.54 5.05 -4.08
C GLY A 41 2.14 6.24 -3.20
N ASP A 42 3.05 7.18 -2.98
CA ASP A 42 2.80 8.41 -2.21
C ASP A 42 2.43 9.57 -3.15
N HIS A 43 1.14 9.92 -3.21
CA HIS A 43 0.65 10.98 -4.09
C HIS A 43 -0.31 11.92 -3.36
N LEU A 44 0.09 13.20 -3.23
CA LEU A 44 -0.79 14.25 -2.73
C LEU A 44 -1.76 14.79 -3.80
N ILE A 45 -1.28 14.91 -5.04
CA ILE A 45 -2.05 15.37 -6.19
C ILE A 45 -1.79 14.38 -7.33
N PRO A 46 -2.54 13.26 -7.39
CA PRO A 46 -2.34 12.24 -8.40
C PRO A 46 -3.08 12.55 -9.72
N ALA A 47 -2.57 12.00 -10.83
CA ALA A 47 -3.24 12.07 -12.14
C ALA A 47 -4.50 11.18 -12.22
N SER A 48 -4.67 10.25 -11.29
CA SER A 48 -5.84 9.40 -11.13
C SER A 48 -6.18 9.23 -9.64
N PRO A 49 -7.41 8.87 -9.25
CA PRO A 49 -7.75 8.71 -7.85
C PRO A 49 -6.81 7.76 -7.09
N LYS A 50 -6.28 8.21 -5.95
CA LYS A 50 -5.43 7.43 -5.04
C LYS A 50 -5.93 7.60 -3.61
N TYR A 51 -5.80 6.55 -2.82
CA TYR A 51 -5.94 6.66 -1.37
C TYR A 51 -4.68 7.28 -0.77
N ASP A 52 -4.84 7.92 0.40
CA ASP A 52 -3.69 8.32 1.20
C ASP A 52 -2.84 7.08 1.54
N SER A 53 -1.54 7.18 1.26
CA SER A 53 -0.60 6.06 1.36
C SER A 53 -0.50 5.52 2.78
N THR A 54 -0.44 6.42 3.78
CA THR A 54 -0.29 6.05 5.18
C THR A 54 -1.57 5.45 5.76
N LEU A 55 -2.73 6.03 5.46
CA LEU A 55 -4.02 5.52 5.92
C LEU A 55 -4.37 4.18 5.28
N LEU A 56 -4.12 4.01 3.97
CA LEU A 56 -4.36 2.74 3.30
C LEU A 56 -3.49 1.63 3.91
N LEU A 57 -2.18 1.88 4.08
CA LEU A 57 -1.29 0.87 4.66
C LEU A 57 -1.60 0.59 6.13
N ALA A 58 -2.10 1.56 6.90
CA ALA A 58 -2.59 1.31 8.26
C ALA A 58 -3.80 0.35 8.26
N ALA A 59 -4.73 0.50 7.32
CA ALA A 59 -5.87 -0.40 7.16
C ALA A 59 -5.42 -1.82 6.72
N VAL A 60 -4.45 -1.90 5.80
CA VAL A 60 -3.84 -3.17 5.41
C VAL A 60 -3.16 -3.84 6.61
N ALA A 61 -2.31 -3.11 7.34
CA ALA A 61 -1.63 -3.60 8.53
C ALA A 61 -2.60 -4.15 9.59
N ALA A 62 -3.76 -3.52 9.75
CA ALA A 62 -4.78 -3.96 10.70
C ALA A 62 -5.50 -5.27 10.29
N THR A 63 -5.28 -5.76 9.07
CA THR A 63 -6.06 -6.86 8.48
C THR A 63 -5.21 -7.98 7.86
N THR A 64 -3.89 -7.88 7.97
CA THR A 64 -2.89 -8.87 7.50
C THR A 64 -1.84 -9.09 8.60
N GLU A 65 -1.22 -10.28 8.67
CA GLU A 65 -0.34 -10.64 9.79
C GLU A 65 1.13 -10.92 9.41
N ARG A 66 1.42 -11.17 8.13
CA ARG A 66 2.71 -11.71 7.65
C ARG A 66 3.29 -10.96 6.47
N VAL A 67 2.45 -10.46 5.55
CA VAL A 67 2.90 -9.75 4.36
C VAL A 67 3.57 -8.43 4.77
N LYS A 68 4.72 -8.11 4.16
CA LYS A 68 5.34 -6.82 4.41
C LYS A 68 4.56 -5.72 3.70
N ILE A 69 4.49 -4.55 4.32
CA ILE A 69 3.80 -3.38 3.77
C ILE A 69 4.82 -2.28 3.48
N GLY A 70 4.67 -1.59 2.35
CA GLY A 70 5.63 -0.56 1.94
C GLY A 70 5.04 0.58 1.12
N ILE A 71 5.67 1.74 1.24
CA ILE A 71 5.41 2.91 0.38
C ILE A 71 6.50 2.94 -0.69
N GLY A 72 6.11 2.85 -1.96
CA GLY A 72 7.00 2.88 -3.11
C GLY A 72 6.80 4.12 -3.96
N VAL A 73 7.37 5.29 -3.64
CA VAL A 73 8.27 5.63 -2.52
C VAL A 73 7.63 6.71 -1.65
N LEU A 74 7.98 6.79 -0.36
CA LEU A 74 7.61 7.94 0.47
C LEU A 74 8.37 9.18 0.02
N ILE A 75 7.66 10.23 -0.41
CA ILE A 75 8.30 11.46 -0.91
C ILE A 75 8.57 12.39 0.28
N LEU A 76 9.71 12.20 0.93
CA LEU A 76 10.08 12.90 2.17
C LEU A 76 10.04 14.43 2.06
N SER A 77 10.33 15.00 0.88
CA SER A 77 10.27 16.45 0.66
C SER A 77 8.86 17.03 0.71
N LEU A 78 7.81 16.19 0.66
CA LEU A 78 6.40 16.58 0.71
C LEU A 78 5.76 16.33 2.08
N ARG A 79 6.54 15.98 3.10
CA ARG A 79 6.07 15.64 4.44
C ARG A 79 6.86 16.41 5.50
N PRO A 80 6.21 16.97 6.53
CA PRO A 80 6.93 17.37 7.74
C PRO A 80 7.69 16.17 8.31
N VAL A 81 8.98 16.35 8.64
CA VAL A 81 9.84 15.24 9.10
C VAL A 81 9.28 14.55 10.33
N ALA A 82 8.69 15.31 11.25
CA ALA A 82 8.04 14.77 12.45
C ALA A 82 6.84 13.85 12.11
N TRP A 83 6.14 14.10 11.00
CA TRP A 83 5.02 13.26 10.58
C TRP A 83 5.50 12.02 9.85
N ALA A 84 6.53 12.13 9.01
CA ALA A 84 7.13 10.98 8.33
C ALA A 84 7.73 9.95 9.30
N ALA A 85 8.16 10.39 10.48
CA ALA A 85 8.74 9.53 11.52
C ALA A 85 7.72 8.93 12.51
N LYS A 86 6.46 9.40 12.50
CA LYS A 86 5.45 9.05 13.51
C LYS A 86 4.54 7.92 13.04
#